data_AF-A0A8T7DVJ1-F1
#
_entry.id   AF-A0A8T7DVJ1-F1
#
_cell.length_a   1.000
_cell.length_b   1.000
_cell.length_c   1.000
_cell.angle_alpha   90.00
_cell.angle_beta   90.00
_cell.angle_gamma   90.00
#
_symmetry.space_group_name_H-M   'P 1'
#
loop_
_entity.id
_entity.type
_entity.pdbx_description
1 polymer ?
#
loop_
_entity_poly.entity_id
_entity_poly.type
_entity_poly.pdbx_seq_one_letter_code
_entity_poly.pdbx_strand_id
1 'polypeptide(L)'
;MRRNTLTELDFDAAMELARTDPEAFEQYRHDVIEALIARAPERNRQHLRRLQWRIDQVRARSSNPIAACVKLYRMMWESFAGECGLIDTMCNADNTARGVENLPPKAKVLSLSSIWDRPKDAD
;
A
#
# COMPACT_ATOMS: atom_id res chain seq x y z
N MET A 1 -18.56 -23.27 22.39
CA MET A 1 -18.70 -22.03 21.60
C MET A 1 -17.37 -21.29 21.61
N ARG A 2 -16.62 -21.28 20.50
CA ARG A 2 -15.38 -20.49 20.40
C ARG A 2 -15.76 -19.01 20.31
N ARG A 3 -15.15 -18.18 21.16
CA ARG A 3 -15.28 -16.73 21.12
C ARG A 3 -14.52 -16.22 19.90
N ASN A 4 -15.25 -15.92 18.84
CA ASN A 4 -14.66 -15.41 17.60
C ASN A 4 -14.36 -13.91 17.80
N THR A 5 -13.15 -13.59 18.27
CA THR A 5 -12.65 -12.23 18.13
C THR A 5 -12.35 -12.03 16.66
N LEU A 6 -12.87 -10.98 16.03
CA LEU A 6 -12.71 -10.64 14.59
C LEU A 6 -11.25 -10.59 14.08
N THR A 7 -10.27 -10.93 14.91
CA THR A 7 -8.84 -11.13 14.64
C THR A 7 -8.54 -12.43 13.88
N GLU A 8 -9.40 -13.44 13.95
CA GLU A 8 -9.15 -14.74 13.30
C GLU A 8 -10.22 -15.04 12.25
N LEU A 9 -9.81 -15.09 10.98
CA LEU A 9 -10.63 -15.66 9.92
C LEU A 9 -10.78 -17.16 10.19
N ASP A 10 -12.01 -17.61 10.41
CA ASP A 10 -12.30 -19.05 10.50
C ASP A 10 -12.21 -19.65 9.09
N PHE A 11 -11.08 -20.31 8.81
CA PHE A 11 -10.79 -20.84 7.48
C PHE A 11 -11.79 -21.92 7.06
N ASP A 12 -12.15 -22.81 7.97
CA ASP A 12 -13.07 -23.91 7.66
C ASP A 12 -14.46 -23.36 7.34
N ALA A 13 -14.95 -22.41 8.15
CA ALA A 13 -16.23 -21.75 7.89
C ALA A 13 -16.23 -20.96 6.58
N ALA A 14 -15.14 -20.22 6.30
CA ALA A 14 -15.01 -19.43 5.08
C ALA A 14 -14.94 -20.32 3.83
N MET A 15 -14.24 -21.46 3.90
CA MET A 15 -14.14 -22.43 2.81
C MET A 15 -15.50 -23.07 2.51
N GLU A 16 -16.23 -23.50 3.53
CA GLU A 16 -17.57 -24.07 3.35
C GLU A 16 -18.55 -23.04 2.78
N LEU A 17 -18.47 -21.79 3.23
CA LEU A 17 -19.28 -20.71 2.68
C LEU A 17 -18.95 -20.47 1.21
N ALA A 18 -17.67 -20.42 0.81
CA ALA A 18 -17.27 -20.25 -0.58
C ALA A 18 -17.74 -21.38 -1.51
N ARG A 19 -17.94 -22.59 -0.98
CA ARG A 19 -18.45 -23.76 -1.74
C ARG A 19 -19.97 -23.74 -1.89
N THR A 20 -20.67 -23.30 -0.86
CA THR A 20 -22.14 -23.41 -0.76
C THR A 20 -22.85 -22.13 -1.21
N ASP A 21 -22.30 -20.97 -0.86
CA ASP A 21 -22.84 -19.65 -1.20
C ASP A 21 -21.68 -18.65 -1.45
N PRO A 22 -21.21 -18.56 -2.70
CA PRO A 22 -20.12 -17.66 -3.07
C PRO A 22 -20.42 -16.17 -2.81
N GLU A 23 -21.69 -15.76 -2.88
CA GLU A 23 -22.08 -14.36 -2.65
C GLU A 23 -21.99 -14.02 -1.15
N ALA A 24 -22.51 -14.90 -0.30
CA ALA A 24 -22.36 -14.76 1.15
C ALA A 24 -20.88 -14.79 1.59
N PHE A 25 -20.03 -15.58 0.92
CA PHE A 25 -18.58 -15.55 1.17
C PHE A 25 -17.96 -14.18 0.86
N GLU A 26 -18.33 -13.55 -0.26
CA GLU A 26 -17.79 -12.23 -0.60
C GLU A 26 -18.25 -11.16 0.40
N GLN A 27 -19.48 -11.24 0.90
CA GLN A 27 -19.96 -10.37 1.98
C GLN A 27 -19.18 -10.60 3.29
N TYR A 28 -19.03 -11.85 3.71
CA TYR A 28 -18.25 -12.21 4.89
C TYR A 28 -16.80 -11.70 4.80
N ARG A 29 -16.17 -11.86 3.64
CA ARG A 29 -14.82 -11.35 3.38
C ARG A 29 -14.77 -9.82 3.52
N HIS A 30 -15.75 -9.11 2.98
CA HIS A 30 -15.83 -7.65 3.09
C HIS A 30 -15.95 -7.21 4.55
N ASP A 31 -16.84 -7.84 5.32
CA ASP A 31 -17.09 -7.49 6.73
C ASP A 31 -15.84 -7.72 7.61
N VAL A 32 -15.12 -8.83 7.39
CA VAL A 32 -13.86 -9.11 8.09
C VAL A 32 -12.80 -8.04 7.80
N ILE A 33 -12.68 -7.62 6.54
CA ILE A 33 -11.73 -6.57 6.12
C ILE A 33 -12.11 -5.22 6.72
N GLU A 34 -13.39 -4.81 6.67
CA GLU A 34 -13.82 -3.55 7.26
C GLU A 34 -13.60 -3.53 8.78
N ALA A 35 -13.84 -4.65 9.47
CA ALA A 35 -13.52 -4.79 10.89
C ALA A 35 -12.01 -4.70 11.18
N LEU A 36 -11.15 -5.16 10.26
CA LEU A 36 -9.70 -4.99 10.35
C LEU A 36 -9.29 -3.53 10.14
N ILE A 37 -9.88 -2.84 9.16
CA ILE A 37 -9.57 -1.43 8.90
C ILE A 37 -10.05 -0.56 10.05
N ALA A 38 -11.26 -0.80 10.58
CA ALA A 38 -11.84 -0.04 11.66
C ALA A 38 -11.02 -0.12 12.97
N ARG A 39 -10.40 -1.27 13.27
CA ARG A 39 -9.56 -1.41 14.47
C ARG A 39 -8.17 -0.78 14.33
N ALA A 40 -7.72 -0.49 13.11
CA ALA A 40 -6.40 0.06 12.90
C ALA A 40 -6.28 1.48 13.47
N PRO A 41 -5.07 1.93 13.88
CA PRO A 41 -4.85 3.30 14.31
C PRO A 41 -5.31 4.29 13.24
N GLU A 42 -5.91 5.43 13.65
CA GLU A 42 -6.52 6.40 12.73
C GLU A 42 -5.57 6.82 11.59
N ARG A 43 -4.29 7.08 11.93
CA ARG A 43 -3.24 7.42 10.96
C ARG A 43 -3.06 6.40 9.83
N ASN A 44 -3.42 5.14 10.05
CA ASN A 44 -3.26 4.05 9.09
C ASN A 44 -4.55 3.74 8.31
N ARG A 45 -5.73 4.13 8.81
CA ARG A 45 -7.03 3.74 8.21
C ARG A 45 -7.17 4.18 6.77
N GLN A 46 -6.81 5.42 6.46
CA GLN A 46 -6.87 5.94 5.09
C GLN A 46 -5.92 5.20 4.14
N HIS A 47 -4.72 4.84 4.62
CA HIS A 47 -3.78 4.05 3.83
C HIS A 47 -4.33 2.65 3.55
N LEU A 48 -4.88 1.98 4.58
CA LEU A 48 -5.47 0.65 4.44
C LEU A 48 -6.67 0.64 3.49
N ARG A 49 -7.54 1.66 3.52
CA ARG A 49 -8.66 1.78 2.56
C ARG A 49 -8.18 1.90 1.12
N ARG A 50 -7.13 2.70 0.88
CA ARG A 50 -6.53 2.82 -0.46
C ARG A 50 -5.91 1.50 -0.93
N LEU A 51 -5.24 0.77 -0.04
CA LEU A 51 -4.69 -0.54 -0.34
C LEU A 51 -5.82 -1.55 -0.65
N GLN A 52 -6.88 -1.58 0.16
CA GLN A 52 -8.02 -2.46 -0.05
C GLN A 52 -8.70 -2.18 -1.40
N TRP A 53 -8.94 -0.91 -1.72
CA TRP A 53 -9.47 -0.54 -3.04
C TRP A 53 -8.59 -1.07 -4.19
N ARG A 54 -7.26 -0.95 -4.06
CA ARG A 54 -6.33 -1.48 -5.06
C ARG A 54 -6.42 -3.00 -5.19
N ILE A 55 -6.53 -3.71 -4.08
CA ILE A 55 -6.74 -5.17 -4.04
C ILE A 55 -8.03 -5.53 -4.78
N ASP A 56 -9.14 -4.84 -4.50
CA ASP A 56 -10.42 -5.11 -5.13
C ASP A 56 -10.37 -4.86 -6.65
N GLN A 57 -9.69 -3.81 -7.10
CA GLN A 57 -9.47 -3.57 -8.53
C GLN A 57 -8.62 -4.65 -9.19
N VAL A 58 -7.59 -5.17 -8.51
CA VAL A 58 -6.78 -6.29 -9.02
C VAL A 58 -7.63 -7.55 -9.16
N ARG A 59 -8.52 -7.84 -8.19
CA ARG A 59 -9.44 -8.98 -8.26
C ARG A 59 -10.43 -8.83 -9.42
N ALA A 60 -11.11 -7.67 -9.51
CA ALA A 60 -12.13 -7.41 -10.53
C ALA A 60 -11.59 -7.45 -11.96
N ARG A 61 -10.32 -7.03 -12.17
CA ARG A 61 -9.68 -7.01 -13.49
C ARG A 61 -8.93 -8.31 -13.84
N SER A 62 -8.94 -9.31 -12.95
CA SER A 62 -8.27 -10.57 -13.21
C SER A 62 -9.22 -11.56 -13.86
N SER A 63 -8.70 -12.35 -14.80
CA SER A 63 -9.50 -13.32 -15.56
C SER A 63 -10.02 -14.48 -14.72
N ASN A 64 -9.35 -14.80 -13.61
CA ASN A 64 -9.77 -15.81 -12.66
C ASN A 64 -9.14 -15.57 -11.27
N PRO A 65 -9.60 -16.25 -10.21
CA PRO A 65 -9.09 -16.07 -8.86
C PRO A 65 -7.60 -16.35 -8.69
N ILE A 66 -7.05 -17.36 -9.38
CA ILE A 66 -5.61 -17.69 -9.32
C ILE A 66 -4.76 -16.56 -9.92
N ALA A 67 -5.19 -16.00 -11.05
CA ALA A 67 -4.52 -14.85 -11.67
C ALA A 67 -4.54 -13.63 -10.74
N ALA A 68 -5.63 -13.41 -10.01
CA ALA A 68 -5.69 -12.39 -8.98
C ALA A 68 -4.68 -12.67 -7.84
N CYS A 69 -4.65 -13.91 -7.32
CA CYS A 69 -3.71 -14.32 -6.27
C CYS A 69 -2.25 -14.06 -6.66
N VAL A 70 -1.84 -14.45 -7.87
CA VAL A 70 -0.47 -14.21 -8.36
C VAL A 70 -0.14 -12.72 -8.42
N LYS A 71 -1.07 -11.88 -8.90
CA LYS A 71 -0.87 -10.42 -8.94
C LYS A 71 -0.80 -9.80 -7.56
N LEU A 72 -1.66 -10.23 -6.64
CA LEU A 72 -1.64 -9.76 -5.25
C LEU A 72 -0.34 -10.17 -4.54
N TYR A 73 0.12 -11.41 -4.77
CA TYR A 73 1.42 -11.88 -4.26
C TYR A 73 2.57 -11.02 -4.79
N ARG A 74 2.58 -10.68 -6.09
CA ARG A 74 3.58 -9.76 -6.66
C ARG A 74 3.54 -8.38 -6.01
N MET A 75 2.37 -7.79 -5.83
CA MET A 75 2.22 -6.48 -5.18
C MET A 75 2.76 -6.48 -3.73
N MET A 76 2.51 -7.57 -2.99
CA MET A 76 3.08 -7.76 -1.66
C MET A 76 4.61 -7.90 -1.73
N TRP A 77 5.11 -8.71 -2.67
CA TRP A 77 6.54 -8.93 -2.84
C TRP A 77 7.29 -7.66 -3.25
N GLU A 78 6.72 -6.84 -4.13
CA GLU A 78 7.25 -5.53 -4.52
C GLU A 78 7.35 -4.59 -3.31
N SER A 79 6.35 -4.58 -2.43
CA SER A 79 6.37 -3.77 -1.21
C SER A 79 7.43 -4.26 -0.20
N PHE A 80 7.76 -5.55 -0.23
CA PHE A 80 8.72 -6.17 0.68
C PHE A 80 10.16 -6.09 0.16
N ALA A 81 10.42 -6.60 -1.04
CA ALA A 81 11.74 -6.80 -1.62
C ALA A 81 11.96 -6.01 -2.94
N GLY A 82 11.00 -5.19 -3.37
CA GLY A 82 11.17 -4.30 -4.52
C GLY A 82 12.02 -3.08 -4.21
N GLU A 83 12.27 -2.27 -5.24
CA GLU A 83 12.92 -0.95 -5.11
C GLU A 83 12.10 -0.06 -4.16
N CYS A 84 12.76 0.60 -3.20
CA CYS A 84 12.12 1.34 -2.10
C CYS A 84 11.19 0.48 -1.21
N GLY A 85 11.26 -0.85 -1.31
CA GLY A 85 10.56 -1.79 -0.43
C GLY A 85 11.17 -1.84 0.98
N LEU A 86 10.62 -2.70 1.83
CA LEU A 86 11.08 -2.85 3.21
C LEU A 86 12.57 -3.22 3.30
N ILE A 87 13.00 -4.23 2.55
CA ILE A 87 14.40 -4.71 2.57
C ILE A 87 15.36 -3.61 2.09
N ASP A 88 15.02 -2.95 0.97
CA ASP A 88 15.81 -1.85 0.43
C ASP A 88 15.93 -0.69 1.43
N THR A 89 14.81 -0.33 2.08
CA THR A 89 14.80 0.69 3.14
C THR A 89 15.68 0.29 4.32
N MET A 90 15.65 -0.97 4.76
CA MET A 90 16.47 -1.43 5.88
C MET A 90 17.96 -1.45 5.52
N CYS A 91 18.34 -1.94 4.34
CA CYS A 91 19.72 -2.00 3.89
C CYS A 91 20.30 -0.61 3.57
N ASN A 92 19.48 0.31 3.04
CA ASN A 92 19.92 1.66 2.69
C ASN A 92 19.75 2.67 3.83
N ALA A 93 18.92 2.38 4.86
CA ALA A 93 18.82 3.21 6.06
C ALA A 93 20.20 3.37 6.73
N ASP A 94 21.00 2.31 6.76
CA ASP A 94 22.39 2.32 7.26
C ASP A 94 23.31 3.24 6.42
N ASN A 95 22.98 3.46 5.15
CA ASN A 95 23.70 4.37 4.25
C ASN A 95 23.19 5.83 4.33
N THR A 96 21.90 6.06 4.61
CA THR A 96 21.34 7.42 4.71
C THR A 96 21.93 8.22 5.87
N ALA A 97 22.28 7.57 6.99
CA ALA A 97 22.98 8.24 8.09
C ALA A 97 24.41 8.70 7.71
N ARG A 98 25.01 8.15 6.65
CA ARG A 98 26.37 8.48 6.19
C ARG A 98 26.42 9.27 4.89
N GLY A 99 25.33 9.30 4.11
CA GLY A 99 25.31 9.81 2.73
C GLY A 99 24.79 11.24 2.55
N VAL A 100 24.09 11.83 3.54
CA VAL A 100 23.48 13.17 3.36
C VAL A 100 24.51 14.31 3.44
N GLU A 101 25.70 14.08 3.99
CA GLU A 101 26.73 15.12 4.08
C GLU A 101 27.42 15.45 2.74
N ASN A 102 27.32 14.62 1.69
CA ASN A 102 28.18 14.78 0.50
C ASN A 102 27.51 14.58 -0.88
N LEU A 103 26.18 14.59 -1.01
CA LEU A 103 25.59 14.54 -2.35
C LEU A 103 25.50 15.95 -2.99
N PRO A 104 26.12 16.17 -4.16
CA PRO A 104 25.91 17.40 -4.91
C PRO A 104 24.43 17.48 -5.34
N PRO A 105 23.83 18.68 -5.33
CA PRO A 105 22.43 18.84 -5.67
C PRO A 105 22.14 18.30 -7.09
N LYS A 106 21.17 17.38 -7.19
CA LYS A 106 20.76 16.72 -8.45
C LYS A 106 20.15 17.67 -9.49
N ALA A 107 19.90 18.91 -9.10
CA ALA A 107 19.41 19.97 -9.97
C ALA A 107 20.06 21.30 -9.58
N LYS A 108 20.23 22.18 -10.57
CA LYS A 108 20.71 23.54 -10.35
C LYS A 108 19.65 24.30 -9.53
N VAL A 109 19.98 24.61 -8.27
CA VAL A 109 19.15 25.46 -7.42
C VAL A 109 19.20 26.88 -7.98
N LEU A 110 18.08 27.37 -8.49
CA LEU A 110 17.94 28.76 -8.90
C LEU A 110 17.57 29.58 -7.67
N SER A 111 18.37 30.61 -7.36
CA SER A 111 18.03 31.55 -6.30
C SER A 111 16.84 32.41 -6.72
N LEU A 112 15.83 32.50 -5.88
CA LEU A 112 14.67 33.38 -6.12
C LEU A 112 15.07 34.87 -6.22
N SER A 113 16.23 35.27 -5.66
CA SER A 113 16.73 36.64 -5.78
C SER A 113 17.07 37.04 -7.22
N SER A 114 17.49 36.10 -8.07
CA SER A 114 17.83 36.38 -9.47
C SER A 114 16.62 36.53 -10.39
N ILE A 115 15.40 36.26 -9.88
CA ILE A 115 14.15 36.37 -10.65
C ILE A 115 13.60 37.80 -10.60
N TRP A 116 13.90 38.54 -9.53
CA TRP A 116 13.33 39.87 -9.29
C TRP A 116 14.24 41.03 -9.70
N ASP A 117 15.50 40.76 -10.05
CA ASP A 117 16.50 41.78 -10.41
C ASP A 117 16.52 42.11 -11.91
N ARG A 118 15.35 42.02 -12.56
CA ARG A 118 15.20 42.40 -13.96
C ARG A 118 14.78 43.87 -14.00
N PRO A 119 15.62 44.81 -14.48
CA PRO A 119 15.20 46.20 -14.60
C PRO A 119 14.00 46.28 -15.55
N LYS A 120 12.86 46.72 -15.01
CA LYS A 120 11.80 47.34 -15.80
C LYS A 120 12.40 48.66 -16.23
N ASP A 121 12.97 48.75 -17.43
CA ASP A 121 13.14 49.97 -18.23
C ASP A 121 13.94 49.61 -19.50
N ALA A 122 13.21 49.38 -20.59
CA ALA A 122 13.66 49.63 -21.95
C ALA A 122 12.40 49.68 -22.82
N ASP A 123 12.07 50.89 -23.26
CA ASP A 123 11.16 51.18 -24.37
C ASP A 123 11.53 50.37 -25.64
#